data_AF-A0A6A8QRH4-F1
#
_entry.id   AF-A0A6A8QRH4-F1
#
_cell.length_a   1.000
_cell.length_b   1.000
_cell.length_c   1.000
_cell.angle_alpha   90.00
_cell.angle_beta   90.00
_cell.angle_gamma   90.00
#
_symmetry.space_group_name_H-M   'P 1'
#
loop_
_entity.id
_entity.type
_entity.pdbx_description
1 polymer ?
#
loop_
_entity_poly.entity_id
_entity_poly.type
_entity_poly.pdbx_seq_one_letter_code
_entity_poly.pdbx_strand_id
1 'polypeptide(L)'
;MTRARWNRMVAALCALALVAGCTNAAPPKDRQTAHRHVSPPSMPAPEPPAEGFDRARADAELAAARAAAAADRAADARQKAEAAVRSWPGNVEAWEMLSVACGKAKDPACASRAAFFHDKVVFANALPARTAALGFQTVTEDAEAGATPRRDPERAAAARRLWAFYSVEDSRRNDRQIPTDPSFAEEYPFGTMLLAGGLVGGVLTVAKSMASK
;
A
#
# COMPACT_ATOMS: atom_id res chain seq x y z
N MET A 1 -46.77 42.79 -25.03
CA MET A 1 -46.64 43.13 -23.59
C MET A 1 -47.28 41.99 -22.79
N THR A 2 -46.72 41.30 -21.78
CA THR A 2 -45.42 41.28 -21.09
C THR A 2 -45.44 39.99 -20.24
N ARG A 3 -45.04 38.83 -20.79
CA ARG A 3 -44.95 37.54 -20.05
C ARG A 3 -43.67 37.39 -19.21
N ALA A 4 -42.78 38.38 -19.24
CA ALA A 4 -41.46 38.32 -18.62
C ALA A 4 -41.41 38.72 -17.12
N ARG A 5 -42.54 39.07 -16.50
CA ARG A 5 -42.55 39.61 -15.12
C ARG A 5 -42.89 38.61 -14.02
N TRP A 6 -43.41 37.42 -14.35
CA TRP A 6 -43.84 36.46 -13.31
C TRP A 6 -42.73 35.52 -12.82
N ASN A 7 -41.72 35.24 -13.64
CA ASN A 7 -40.62 34.35 -13.24
C ASN A 7 -39.60 34.98 -12.28
N ARG A 8 -39.69 36.28 -12.00
CA ARG A 8 -38.73 36.97 -11.11
C ARG A 8 -39.18 37.06 -9.65
N MET A 9 -40.44 36.80 -9.33
CA MET A 9 -40.94 36.86 -7.95
C MET A 9 -40.80 35.54 -7.18
N VAL A 10 -40.76 34.39 -7.86
CA VAL A 10 -40.60 33.09 -7.18
C VAL A 10 -39.15 32.83 -6.74
N ALA A 11 -38.17 33.40 -7.44
CA ALA A 11 -36.75 33.23 -7.10
C ALA A 11 -36.34 33.93 -5.79
N ALA A 12 -37.05 34.97 -5.36
CA ALA A 12 -36.69 35.73 -4.15
C ALA A 12 -37.21 35.10 -2.84
N LEU A 13 -38.26 34.27 -2.91
CA LEU A 13 -38.83 33.62 -1.72
C LEU A 13 -38.16 32.29 -1.35
N CYS A 14 -37.45 31.63 -2.28
CA CYS A 14 -36.65 30.44 -1.96
C CYS A 14 -35.28 30.76 -1.36
N ALA A 15 -34.77 31.99 -1.51
CA ALA A 15 -33.45 32.37 -1.00
C ALA A 15 -33.43 32.64 0.52
N LEU A 16 -34.58 32.94 1.14
CA LEU A 16 -34.67 33.21 2.58
C LEU A 16 -34.91 31.95 3.44
N ALA A 17 -35.31 30.83 2.84
CA ALA A 17 -35.46 29.55 3.54
C ALA A 17 -34.12 28.83 3.80
N LEU A 18 -33.05 29.21 3.10
CA LEU A 18 -31.71 28.61 3.27
C LEU A 18 -30.86 29.29 4.36
N VAL A 19 -31.28 30.45 4.88
CA VAL A 19 -30.52 31.21 5.89
C VAL A 19 -31.14 31.08 7.30
N ALA A 20 -32.35 30.51 7.42
CA ALA A 20 -33.02 30.30 8.70
C ALA A 20 -32.66 28.97 9.40
N GLY A 21 -31.74 28.17 8.85
CA GLY A 21 -31.28 26.91 9.46
C GLY A 21 -30.18 27.07 10.53
N CYS A 22 -29.64 28.28 10.72
CA CYS A 22 -28.56 28.56 11.68
C CYS A 22 -29.09 29.05 13.03
N THR A 23 -30.10 28.39 13.60
CA THR A 23 -30.47 28.61 15.01
C THR A 23 -30.47 27.30 15.79
N ASN A 24 -29.45 27.16 16.64
CA ASN A 24 -29.46 26.38 17.88
C ASN A 24 -30.00 24.95 17.79
N ALA A 25 -29.30 24.09 17.07
CA ALA A 25 -29.19 22.70 17.50
C ALA A 25 -28.01 22.64 18.47
N ALA A 26 -28.30 22.38 19.75
CA ALA A 26 -27.26 22.02 20.72
C ALA A 26 -26.35 20.96 20.10
N PRO A 27 -25.01 21.07 20.21
CA PRO A 27 -24.13 20.05 19.67
C PRO A 27 -24.58 18.71 20.24
N PRO A 28 -24.79 17.67 19.41
CA PRO A 28 -25.07 16.35 19.94
C PRO A 28 -23.94 16.06 20.93
N LYS A 29 -24.30 15.85 22.20
CA LYS A 29 -23.36 15.43 23.24
C LYS A 29 -22.46 14.39 22.62
N ASP A 30 -21.16 14.69 22.59
CA ASP A 30 -20.09 13.78 22.22
C ASP A 30 -20.45 12.37 22.73
N ARG A 31 -21.05 11.56 21.86
CA ARG A 31 -20.61 10.19 21.77
C ARG A 31 -19.21 10.35 21.23
N GLN A 32 -18.25 10.50 22.14
CA GLN A 32 -16.95 9.90 21.96
C GLN A 32 -17.25 8.45 21.60
N THR A 33 -17.48 8.20 20.31
CA THR A 33 -16.98 6.99 19.69
C THR A 33 -15.51 7.11 20.00
N ALA A 34 -15.08 6.48 21.09
CA ALA A 34 -13.71 6.10 21.24
C ALA A 34 -13.42 5.38 19.93
N HIS A 35 -12.82 6.11 18.98
CA HIS A 35 -12.07 5.52 17.91
C HIS A 35 -10.95 4.83 18.68
N ARG A 36 -11.26 3.64 19.22
CA ARG A 36 -10.25 2.65 19.48
C ARG A 36 -9.60 2.54 18.12
N HIS A 37 -8.44 3.18 18.00
CA HIS A 37 -7.43 2.74 17.08
C HIS A 37 -7.17 1.30 17.48
N VAL A 38 -8.03 0.40 16.99
CA VAL A 38 -7.72 -1.01 16.90
C VAL A 38 -6.69 -1.00 15.80
N SER A 39 -5.42 -0.86 16.20
CA SER A 39 -4.33 -1.22 15.30
C SER A 39 -4.70 -2.61 14.78
N PRO A 40 -4.83 -2.79 13.45
CA PRO A 40 -5.02 -4.12 12.91
C PRO A 40 -3.95 -5.03 13.55
N PRO A 41 -4.30 -6.27 13.91
CA PRO A 41 -3.29 -7.19 14.43
C PRO A 41 -2.12 -7.18 13.45
N SER A 42 -0.93 -6.86 13.95
CA SER A 42 0.26 -6.79 13.12
C SER A 42 0.45 -8.15 12.45
N MET A 43 0.17 -8.23 11.16
CA MET A 43 0.42 -9.45 10.42
C MET A 43 1.93 -9.59 10.23
N PRO A 44 2.50 -10.77 10.51
CA PRO A 44 3.91 -11.00 10.21
C PRO A 44 4.13 -10.81 8.71
N ALA A 45 5.27 -10.21 8.35
CA ALA A 45 5.63 -10.06 6.95
C ALA A 45 5.64 -11.45 6.28
N PRO A 46 5.01 -11.60 5.10
CA PRO A 46 4.91 -12.88 4.44
C PRO A 46 6.31 -13.34 4.02
N GLU A 47 6.60 -14.61 4.31
CA GLU A 47 7.85 -15.22 3.86
C GLU A 47 7.86 -15.26 2.32
N PRO A 48 8.99 -14.87 1.69
CA PRO A 48 9.14 -15.04 0.26
C PRO A 48 9.13 -16.53 -0.09
N PRO A 49 8.73 -16.88 -1.32
CA PRO A 49 8.80 -18.27 -1.79
C PRO A 49 10.25 -18.79 -1.69
N ALA A 50 10.41 -20.07 -1.34
CA ALA A 50 11.72 -20.70 -1.15
C ALA A 50 12.58 -20.65 -2.43
N GLU A 51 11.94 -20.77 -3.59
CA GLU A 51 12.55 -20.65 -4.91
C GLU A 51 12.90 -19.19 -5.31
N GLY A 52 12.47 -18.21 -4.52
CA GLY A 52 12.64 -16.79 -4.81
C GLY A 52 11.75 -16.28 -5.95
N PHE A 53 11.95 -15.00 -6.31
CA PHE A 53 11.31 -14.38 -7.46
C PHE A 53 12.29 -14.35 -8.65
N ASP A 54 11.85 -14.87 -9.78
CA ASP A 54 12.66 -15.08 -10.98
C ASP A 54 12.01 -14.37 -12.18
N ARG A 55 12.67 -13.29 -12.60
CA ARG A 55 12.22 -12.48 -13.74
C ARG A 55 12.37 -13.23 -15.07
N ALA A 56 13.47 -13.96 -15.27
CA ALA A 56 13.72 -14.66 -16.52
C ALA A 56 12.67 -15.77 -16.74
N ARG A 57 12.32 -16.49 -15.68
CA ARG A 57 11.22 -17.46 -15.71
C ARG A 57 9.88 -16.78 -16.01
N ALA A 58 9.60 -15.63 -15.40
CA ALA A 58 8.36 -14.90 -15.67
C ALA A 58 8.25 -14.45 -17.13
N ASP A 59 9.34 -13.93 -17.70
CA ASP A 59 9.38 -13.50 -19.11
C ASP A 59 9.18 -14.69 -20.06
N ALA A 60 9.77 -15.85 -19.76
CA ALA A 60 9.57 -17.08 -20.53
C ALA A 60 8.11 -17.58 -20.47
N GLU A 61 7.49 -17.60 -19.28
CA GLU A 61 6.09 -18.00 -19.12
C GLU A 61 5.13 -16.99 -19.77
N LEU A 62 5.45 -15.69 -19.76
CA LEU A 62 4.68 -14.66 -20.45
C LEU A 62 4.75 -14.84 -21.98
N ALA A 63 5.92 -15.14 -22.53
CA ALA A 63 6.07 -15.46 -23.95
C ALA A 63 5.26 -16.71 -24.33
N ALA A 64 5.30 -17.75 -23.49
CA ALA A 64 4.50 -18.96 -23.68
C ALA A 64 2.98 -18.68 -23.59
N ALA A 65 2.55 -17.79 -22.70
CA ALA A 65 1.16 -17.36 -22.57
C ALA A 65 0.67 -16.66 -23.85
N ARG A 66 1.49 -15.75 -24.42
CA ARG A 66 1.21 -15.07 -25.69
C ARG A 66 1.11 -16.06 -26.84
N ALA A 67 2.03 -17.02 -26.93
CA ALA A 67 2.02 -18.06 -27.95
C ALA A 67 0.77 -18.96 -27.84
N ALA A 68 0.39 -19.37 -26.63
CA ALA A 68 -0.83 -20.14 -26.41
C ALA A 68 -2.09 -19.33 -26.76
N ALA A 69 -2.13 -18.04 -26.42
CA ALA A 69 -3.24 -17.16 -26.76
C ALA A 69 -3.39 -16.91 -28.27
N ALA A 70 -2.27 -16.85 -29.00
CA ALA A 70 -2.25 -16.76 -30.46
C ALA A 70 -2.72 -18.05 -31.13
N ALA A 71 -2.50 -19.20 -30.49
CA ALA A 71 -2.99 -20.51 -30.92
C ALA A 71 -4.43 -20.82 -30.45
N ASP A 72 -5.17 -19.83 -29.93
CA ASP A 72 -6.51 -19.94 -29.36
C ASP A 72 -6.66 -20.98 -28.22
N ARG A 73 -5.56 -21.32 -27.54
CA ARG A 73 -5.54 -22.23 -26.39
C ARG A 73 -5.74 -21.42 -25.11
N ALA A 74 -6.98 -21.02 -24.84
CA ALA A 74 -7.31 -20.10 -23.74
C ALA A 74 -6.91 -20.62 -22.35
N ALA A 75 -7.12 -21.92 -22.06
CA ALA A 75 -6.75 -22.52 -20.78
C ALA A 75 -5.23 -22.51 -20.55
N ASP A 76 -4.46 -22.92 -21.57
CA ASP A 76 -3.00 -22.89 -21.52
C ASP A 76 -2.47 -21.46 -21.37
N ALA A 77 -3.01 -20.51 -22.12
CA ALA A 77 -2.62 -19.10 -22.06
C ALA A 77 -2.81 -18.56 -20.64
N ARG A 78 -3.94 -18.88 -20.01
CA ARG A 78 -4.23 -18.51 -18.62
C ARG A 78 -3.21 -19.15 -17.68
N GLN A 79 -3.01 -20.46 -17.74
CA GLN A 79 -2.10 -21.16 -16.85
C GLN A 79 -0.67 -20.58 -16.91
N LYS A 80 -0.22 -20.23 -18.12
CA LYS A 80 1.08 -19.62 -18.38
C LYS A 80 1.18 -18.18 -17.88
N ALA A 81 0.13 -17.37 -18.08
CA ALA A 81 0.08 -16.02 -17.51
C ALA A 81 0.05 -16.05 -15.97
N GLU A 82 -0.68 -16.98 -15.36
CA GLU A 82 -0.67 -17.21 -13.92
C GLU A 82 0.73 -17.61 -13.41
N ALA A 83 1.46 -18.44 -14.16
CA ALA A 83 2.83 -18.79 -13.84
C ALA A 83 3.76 -17.58 -13.91
N ALA A 84 3.61 -16.71 -14.92
CA ALA A 84 4.39 -15.49 -15.07
C ALA A 84 4.19 -14.53 -13.87
N VAL A 85 2.94 -14.25 -13.47
CA VAL A 85 2.68 -13.38 -12.30
C VAL A 85 3.15 -14.01 -10.99
N ARG A 86 3.14 -15.35 -10.87
CA ARG A 86 3.72 -16.01 -9.70
C ARG A 86 5.24 -15.85 -9.68
N SER A 87 5.92 -16.05 -10.80
CA SER A 87 7.38 -15.96 -10.87
C SER A 87 7.90 -14.54 -10.66
N TRP A 88 7.21 -13.53 -11.19
CA TRP A 88 7.55 -12.13 -10.98
C TRP A 88 6.29 -11.25 -10.80
N PRO A 89 5.78 -11.13 -9.56
CA PRO A 89 4.55 -10.40 -9.28
C PRO A 89 4.57 -8.92 -9.67
N GLY A 90 5.73 -8.29 -9.74
CA GLY A 90 5.88 -6.90 -10.20
C GLY A 90 5.73 -6.70 -11.72
N ASN A 91 5.53 -7.75 -12.53
CA ASN A 91 5.44 -7.64 -14.00
C ASN A 91 4.04 -7.19 -14.41
N VAL A 92 3.90 -5.93 -14.84
CA VAL A 92 2.63 -5.34 -15.30
C VAL A 92 2.05 -6.11 -16.50
N GLU A 93 2.87 -6.43 -17.50
CA GLU A 93 2.43 -7.13 -18.71
C GLU A 93 1.90 -8.53 -18.42
N ALA A 94 2.44 -9.20 -17.39
CA ALA A 94 1.96 -10.51 -16.97
C ALA A 94 0.54 -10.44 -16.38
N TRP A 95 0.22 -9.39 -15.61
CA TRP A 95 -1.13 -9.17 -15.08
C TRP A 95 -2.14 -8.81 -16.17
N GLU A 96 -1.73 -7.98 -17.14
CA GLU A 96 -2.55 -7.67 -18.31
C GLU A 96 -2.86 -8.94 -19.12
N MET A 97 -1.82 -9.73 -19.44
CA MET A 97 -1.97 -10.99 -20.16
C MET A 97 -2.88 -11.97 -19.42
N LEU A 98 -2.77 -12.04 -18.09
CA LEU A 98 -3.65 -12.88 -17.27
C LEU A 98 -5.11 -12.42 -17.35
N SER A 99 -5.37 -11.11 -17.30
CA SER A 99 -6.71 -10.55 -17.46
C SER A 99 -7.33 -10.94 -18.80
N VAL A 100 -6.58 -10.76 -19.89
CA VAL A 100 -7.01 -11.12 -21.24
C VAL A 100 -7.26 -12.63 -21.36
N ALA A 101 -6.34 -13.46 -20.86
CA ALA A 101 -6.47 -14.92 -20.92
C ALA A 101 -7.68 -15.42 -20.11
N CYS A 102 -7.94 -14.85 -18.94
CA CYS A 102 -9.11 -15.18 -18.14
C CYS A 102 -10.43 -14.72 -18.79
N GLY A 103 -10.43 -13.58 -19.49
CA GLY A 103 -11.56 -13.16 -20.31
C GLY A 103 -11.88 -14.16 -21.42
N LYS A 104 -10.86 -14.62 -22.16
CA LYS A 104 -11.02 -15.67 -23.20
C LYS A 104 -11.49 -17.00 -22.62
N ALA A 105 -11.01 -17.36 -21.43
CA ALA A 105 -11.43 -18.55 -20.70
C ALA A 105 -12.82 -18.44 -20.04
N LYS A 106 -13.53 -17.30 -20.20
CA LYS A 106 -14.85 -17.02 -19.60
C LYS A 106 -14.85 -17.12 -18.06
N ASP A 107 -13.75 -16.71 -17.42
CA ASP A 107 -13.61 -16.62 -15.97
C ASP A 107 -13.61 -15.13 -15.55
N PRO A 108 -14.79 -14.52 -15.32
CA PRO A 108 -14.89 -13.10 -15.00
C PRO A 108 -14.31 -12.75 -13.63
N ALA A 109 -14.29 -13.70 -12.69
CA ALA A 109 -13.70 -13.48 -11.37
C ALA A 109 -12.17 -13.37 -11.48
N CYS A 110 -11.54 -14.27 -12.24
CA CYS A 110 -10.11 -14.17 -12.53
C CYS A 110 -9.78 -12.88 -13.31
N ALA A 111 -10.52 -12.57 -14.37
CA ALA A 111 -10.25 -11.39 -15.20
C ALA A 111 -10.33 -10.08 -14.38
N SER A 112 -11.37 -9.95 -13.55
CA SER A 112 -11.54 -8.79 -12.65
C SER A 112 -10.40 -8.69 -11.63
N ARG A 113 -10.00 -9.81 -11.01
CA ARG A 113 -8.88 -9.84 -10.07
C ARG A 113 -7.56 -9.46 -10.74
N ALA A 114 -7.29 -10.00 -11.92
CA ALA A 114 -6.08 -9.69 -12.68
C ALA A 114 -6.01 -8.22 -13.09
N ALA A 115 -7.13 -7.65 -13.56
CA ALA A 115 -7.24 -6.21 -13.85
C ALA A 115 -7.04 -5.34 -12.59
N PHE A 116 -7.63 -5.72 -11.46
CA PHE A 116 -7.41 -5.01 -10.19
C PHE A 116 -5.92 -4.98 -9.82
N PHE A 117 -5.23 -6.11 -9.90
CA PHE A 117 -3.80 -6.16 -9.56
C PHE A 117 -2.90 -5.53 -10.61
N HIS A 118 -3.26 -5.58 -11.90
CA HIS A 118 -2.58 -4.82 -12.93
C HIS A 118 -2.46 -3.35 -12.54
N ASP A 119 -3.57 -2.69 -12.23
CA ASP A 119 -3.59 -1.26 -11.88
C ASP A 119 -2.80 -0.97 -10.60
N LYS A 120 -2.91 -1.86 -9.61
CA LYS A 120 -2.15 -1.74 -8.36
C LYS A 120 -0.64 -1.91 -8.57
N VAL A 121 -0.22 -2.81 -9.46
CA VAL A 121 1.19 -3.04 -9.77
C VAL A 121 1.76 -1.89 -10.60
N VAL A 122 1.00 -1.34 -11.56
CA VAL A 122 1.39 -0.11 -12.28
C VAL A 122 1.68 1.02 -11.30
N PHE A 123 0.76 1.26 -10.37
CA PHE A 123 0.94 2.30 -9.36
C PHE A 123 2.11 1.98 -8.41
N ALA A 124 2.20 0.75 -7.91
CA ALA A 124 3.23 0.33 -6.97
C ALA A 124 4.65 0.42 -7.56
N ASN A 125 4.83 0.10 -8.84
CA ASN A 125 6.12 0.22 -9.53
C ASN A 125 6.60 1.67 -9.69
N ALA A 126 5.71 2.66 -9.54
CA ALA A 126 6.07 4.08 -9.54
C ALA A 126 6.47 4.61 -8.14
N LEU A 127 6.35 3.79 -7.09
CA LEU A 127 6.63 4.17 -5.71
C LEU A 127 7.95 3.55 -5.20
N PRO A 128 8.51 4.06 -4.09
CA PRO A 128 9.52 3.33 -3.32
C PRO A 128 8.98 1.94 -2.89
N ALA A 129 9.84 0.93 -2.93
CA ALA A 129 9.48 -0.47 -2.66
C ALA A 129 8.82 -0.65 -1.28
N ARG A 130 9.35 0.02 -0.24
CA ARG A 130 8.71 0.06 1.09
C ARG A 130 7.25 0.55 1.06
N THR A 131 6.97 1.62 0.31
CA THR A 131 5.61 2.17 0.21
C THR A 131 4.69 1.20 -0.53
N ALA A 132 5.18 0.58 -1.59
CA ALA A 132 4.45 -0.48 -2.31
C ALA A 132 4.14 -1.67 -1.39
N ALA A 133 5.11 -2.14 -0.60
CA ALA A 133 4.95 -3.23 0.36
C ALA A 133 3.84 -2.94 1.39
N LEU A 134 3.85 -1.74 1.99
CA LEU A 134 2.80 -1.31 2.91
C LEU A 134 1.41 -1.24 2.24
N GLY A 135 1.36 -0.81 0.98
CA GLY A 135 0.13 -0.83 0.20
C GLY A 135 -0.46 -2.24 0.09
N PHE A 136 0.34 -3.24 -0.24
CA PHE A 136 -0.14 -4.62 -0.35
C PHE A 136 -0.40 -5.30 1.00
N GLN A 137 0.25 -4.87 2.07
CA GLN A 137 -0.12 -5.24 3.43
C GLN A 137 -1.58 -4.82 3.72
N THR A 138 -1.94 -3.55 3.48
CA THR A 138 -3.32 -3.08 3.72
C THR A 138 -4.35 -3.82 2.87
N VAL A 139 -4.05 -4.10 1.60
CA VAL A 139 -4.94 -4.92 0.74
C VAL A 139 -5.13 -6.33 1.31
N THR A 140 -4.08 -6.90 1.91
CA THR A 140 -4.15 -8.21 2.55
C THR A 140 -5.02 -8.16 3.81
N GLU A 141 -4.79 -7.18 4.68
CA GLU A 141 -5.56 -6.98 5.91
C GLU A 141 -7.05 -6.80 5.62
N ASP A 142 -7.40 -5.97 4.63
CA ASP A 142 -8.78 -5.73 4.20
C ASP A 142 -9.45 -7.00 3.66
N ALA A 143 -8.72 -7.79 2.87
CA ALA A 143 -9.20 -9.04 2.30
C ALA A 143 -9.46 -10.11 3.37
N GLU A 144 -8.70 -10.09 4.46
CA GLU A 144 -8.80 -11.06 5.56
C GLU A 144 -9.78 -10.67 6.65
N ALA A 145 -9.88 -9.37 6.95
CA ALA A 145 -10.82 -8.82 7.92
C ALA A 145 -12.30 -8.96 7.49
N GLY A 146 -12.55 -9.33 6.23
CA GLY A 146 -13.91 -9.48 5.70
C GLY A 146 -14.65 -8.15 5.55
N ALA A 147 -13.94 -7.02 5.53
CA ALA A 147 -14.50 -5.68 5.37
C ALA A 147 -15.10 -5.46 3.98
N THR A 148 -14.70 -6.26 2.99
CA THR A 148 -15.35 -6.33 1.68
C THR A 148 -16.44 -7.42 1.64
N PRO A 149 -17.59 -7.21 0.95
CA PRO A 149 -18.76 -8.12 0.95
C PRO A 149 -18.54 -9.56 0.45
N ARG A 150 -17.32 -9.89 -0.01
CA ARG A 150 -16.93 -11.24 -0.42
C ARG A 150 -15.47 -11.46 -0.04
N ARG A 151 -15.24 -12.41 0.88
CA ARG A 151 -13.90 -12.94 1.17
C ARG A 151 -13.40 -13.65 -0.09
N ASP A 152 -12.45 -13.04 -0.80
CA ASP A 152 -11.80 -13.65 -1.97
C ASP A 152 -10.41 -14.14 -1.55
N PRO A 153 -10.25 -15.45 -1.26
CA PRO A 153 -8.99 -16.01 -0.79
C PRO A 153 -7.87 -15.86 -1.83
N GLU A 154 -8.20 -15.88 -3.13
CA GLU A 154 -7.22 -15.70 -4.21
C GLU A 154 -6.69 -14.27 -4.27
N ARG A 155 -7.54 -13.29 -3.95
CA ARG A 155 -7.13 -11.89 -3.82
C ARG A 155 -6.19 -11.68 -2.64
N ALA A 156 -6.49 -12.28 -1.50
CA ALA A 156 -5.59 -12.24 -0.33
C ALA A 156 -4.24 -12.91 -0.65
N ALA A 157 -4.25 -14.08 -1.31
CA ALA A 157 -3.02 -14.77 -1.70
C ALA A 157 -2.15 -13.95 -2.67
N ALA A 158 -2.75 -13.33 -3.69
CA ALA A 158 -2.05 -12.46 -4.61
C ALA A 158 -1.47 -11.20 -3.92
N ALA A 159 -2.24 -10.58 -3.02
CA ALA A 159 -1.78 -9.43 -2.23
C ALA A 159 -0.60 -9.79 -1.32
N ARG A 160 -0.67 -10.92 -0.61
CA ARG A 160 0.45 -11.43 0.22
C ARG A 160 1.70 -11.66 -0.62
N ARG A 161 1.56 -12.23 -1.82
CA ARG A 161 2.72 -12.48 -2.69
C ARG A 161 3.35 -11.18 -3.19
N LEU A 162 2.55 -10.17 -3.52
CA LEU A 162 3.03 -8.83 -3.87
C LEU A 162 3.68 -8.14 -2.69
N TRP A 163 3.12 -8.24 -1.49
CA TRP A 163 3.74 -7.74 -0.27
C TRP A 163 5.12 -8.38 -0.02
N ALA A 164 5.24 -9.71 -0.16
CA ALA A 164 6.53 -10.40 -0.06
C ALA A 164 7.52 -9.91 -1.13
N PHE A 165 7.05 -9.76 -2.38
CA PHE A 165 7.88 -9.29 -3.50
C PHE A 165 8.49 -7.90 -3.24
N TYR A 166 7.66 -6.91 -2.89
CA TYR A 166 8.15 -5.55 -2.65
C TYR A 166 8.97 -5.44 -1.37
N SER A 167 8.73 -6.29 -0.37
CA SER A 167 9.58 -6.39 0.82
C SER A 167 11.00 -6.86 0.46
N VAL A 168 11.12 -7.86 -0.43
CA VAL A 168 12.43 -8.33 -0.92
C VAL A 168 13.14 -7.26 -1.74
N GLU A 169 12.41 -6.56 -2.62
CA GLU A 169 12.99 -5.47 -3.42
C GLU A 169 13.44 -4.28 -2.55
N ASP A 170 12.73 -3.99 -1.46
CA ASP A 170 13.15 -2.98 -0.48
C ASP A 170 14.46 -3.38 0.22
N SER A 171 14.54 -4.61 0.73
CA SER A 171 15.76 -5.13 1.37
C SER A 171 16.96 -5.12 0.43
N ARG A 172 16.80 -5.55 -0.83
CA ARG A 172 17.88 -5.53 -1.84
C ARG A 172 18.43 -4.14 -2.11
N ARG A 173 17.58 -3.11 -2.04
CA ARG A 173 18.02 -1.71 -2.22
C ARG A 173 18.72 -1.20 -0.97
N ASN A 174 18.22 -1.53 0.22
CA ASN A 174 18.84 -1.15 1.48
C ASN A 174 20.21 -1.80 1.67
N ASP A 175 20.38 -3.08 1.33
CA ASP A 175 21.68 -3.79 1.39
C ASP A 175 22.74 -3.13 0.49
N ARG A 176 22.32 -2.57 -0.65
CA ARG A 176 23.20 -1.84 -1.58
C ARG A 176 23.48 -0.40 -1.13
N GLN A 177 22.71 0.11 -0.18
CA GLN A 177 22.81 1.48 0.32
C GLN A 177 23.46 1.59 1.69
N ILE A 178 23.85 0.47 2.33
CA ILE A 178 24.70 0.51 3.53
C ILE A 178 26.01 1.17 3.11
N PRO A 179 26.29 2.42 3.53
CA PRO A 179 27.58 3.03 3.28
C PRO A 179 28.64 2.12 3.90
N THR A 180 29.65 1.76 3.13
CA THR A 180 30.83 1.04 3.65
C THR A 180 31.73 1.96 4.47
N ASP A 181 31.34 3.24 4.59
CA ASP A 181 31.95 4.19 5.49
C ASP A 181 31.73 3.70 6.93
N PRO A 182 32.79 3.73 7.76
CA PRO A 182 32.68 3.33 9.15
C PRO A 182 31.52 4.09 9.81
N SER A 183 30.74 3.38 10.63
CA SER A 183 29.72 4.06 11.43
C SER A 183 30.39 5.14 12.28
N PHE A 184 29.66 6.21 12.65
CA PHE A 184 30.22 7.29 13.50
C PHE A 184 30.85 6.75 14.81
N ALA A 185 30.38 5.60 15.29
CA ALA A 185 30.93 4.89 16.44
C ALA A 185 32.25 4.16 16.14
N GLU A 186 32.47 3.70 14.92
CA GLU A 186 33.76 3.13 14.44
C GLU A 186 34.76 4.23 14.07
N GLU A 187 34.30 5.34 13.50
CA GLU A 187 35.17 6.46 13.12
C GLU A 187 35.64 7.27 14.34
N TYR A 188 34.84 7.30 15.41
CA TYR A 188 35.18 7.93 16.68
C TYR A 188 34.87 6.98 17.86
N PRO A 189 35.76 6.01 18.17
CA PRO A 189 35.55 5.04 19.26
C PRO A 189 35.46 5.70 20.65
N PHE A 190 35.80 6.99 20.77
CA PHE A 190 35.71 7.79 22.00
C PHE A 190 34.53 8.78 22.02
N GLY A 191 33.67 8.82 20.99
CA GLY A 191 32.56 9.78 20.90
C GLY A 191 31.54 9.64 22.03
N THR A 192 31.28 8.41 22.49
CA THR A 192 30.45 8.12 23.67
C THR A 192 31.08 8.57 24.99
N MET A 193 32.43 8.58 25.10
CA MET A 193 33.12 9.11 26.28
C MET A 193 33.02 10.63 26.38
N LEU A 194 33.01 11.37 25.26
CA LEU A 194 32.88 12.83 25.26
C LEU A 194 31.47 13.29 25.69
N LEU A 195 30.42 12.60 25.26
CA LEU A 195 29.05 12.86 25.71
C LEU A 195 28.82 12.50 27.18
N ALA A 196 29.45 11.43 27.67
CA ALA A 196 29.40 11.06 29.08
C ALA A 196 30.21 12.04 29.97
N GLY A 197 31.36 12.52 29.50
CA GLY A 197 32.17 13.52 30.21
C GLY A 197 31.49 14.87 30.36
N GLY A 198 30.75 15.33 29.33
CA GLY A 198 30.00 16.59 29.36
C GLY A 198 28.87 16.61 30.39
N LEU A 199 28.18 15.47 30.58
CA LEU A 199 27.10 15.34 31.57
C LEU A 199 27.61 15.30 33.01
N VAL A 200 28.75 14.67 33.29
CA VAL A 200 29.33 14.64 34.64
C VAL A 200 29.92 16.00 35.03
N GLY A 201 30.54 16.72 34.09
CA GLY A 201 31.07 18.07 34.32
C GLY A 201 29.99 19.11 34.65
N GLY A 202 28.85 19.07 33.93
CA GLY A 202 27.74 20.02 34.12
C GLY A 202 26.99 19.84 35.44
N VAL A 203 26.83 18.59 35.92
CA VAL A 203 26.11 18.33 37.19
C VAL A 203 26.97 18.73 38.41
N LEU A 204 28.30 18.57 38.34
CA LEU A 204 29.19 18.98 39.44
C LEU A 204 29.38 20.50 39.56
N THR A 205 29.29 21.25 38.45
CA THR A 205 29.37 22.73 38.52
C THR A 205 28.10 23.36 39.07
N VAL A 206 26.92 22.80 38.77
CA VAL A 206 25.65 23.30 39.31
C VAL A 206 25.51 22.97 40.80
N ALA A 207 25.94 21.80 41.24
CA ALA A 207 25.87 21.42 42.66
C ALA A 207 26.78 22.28 43.55
N LYS A 208 27.98 22.66 43.08
CA LYS A 208 28.90 23.51 43.85
C LYS A 208 28.45 24.98 43.94
N SER A 209 27.69 25.46 42.95
CA SER A 209 27.15 26.83 42.95
C SER A 209 25.95 27.03 43.89
N MET A 210 25.28 25.96 44.35
CA MET A 210 24.15 26.06 45.30
C MET A 210 24.55 25.84 46.77
N ALA A 211 25.76 25.33 47.04
CA ALA A 211 26.27 25.14 48.40
C ALA A 211 27.04 26.36 48.97
N SER A 212 27.15 27.45 48.19
CA SER A 212 27.83 28.69 48.59
C SER A 212 26.88 29.89 48.59
N LYS A 213 25.78 29.75 49.33
CA LYS A 213 24.94 30.86 49.82
C LYS A 213 24.58 30.64 51.28
#